data_AF-A0A968P549-F1
#
_entry.id   AF-A0A968P549-F1
#
_cell.length_a   1.000
_cell.length_b   1.000
_cell.length_c   1.000
_cell.angle_alpha   90.00
_cell.angle_beta   90.00
_cell.angle_gamma   90.00
#
_symmetry.space_group_name_H-M   'P 1'
#
loop_
_entity.id
_entity.type
_entity.pdbx_description
1 polymer ?
#
loop_
_entity_poly.entity_id
_entity_poly.type
_entity_poly.pdbx_seq_one_letter_code
_entity_poly.pdbx_strand_id
1 'polypeptide(L)'
;MKKMLQTPLACALTVVALAAPPLAASPREPLATTYKSPAAIDWQINVDHDGGTLTVSGPEGIFIEHSFAADENPTLLLDVLAQTLPDGDYSYQLSAAPHLDRTIRERLRRSQATGQTEDLLRELRQAGLFPIEPRVQSGFFSISAGAVVVEDLPEAKTGDPANRPATPIPVAKDDVINDDLIVIGSACIGHQCVENIAFGDDTIKLKETDLRIGFEDTSTATGHATHDWQLTANEAGAGGAEKFSLEDLTASTIPLTIQGSAPTDSIFVDSAGRVGLGTATPAVDLQVTSGNTPTLRLEQDTSASLSARSWDVSGNADGFTVRDVTNSSAQPFRIRAGARPARSRSPRPATSASAPPHRAKSSRSRATSRSAAAAAG
;
A
#
# COMPACT_ATOMS: atom_id res chain seq x y z
N MET A 1 22.54 30.23 108.71
CA MET A 1 22.82 28.91 109.31
C MET A 1 21.92 27.87 108.62
N LYS A 2 22.47 26.71 108.26
CA LYS A 2 21.83 25.48 107.69
C LYS A 2 21.30 25.63 106.24
N LYS A 3 21.99 25.07 105.24
CA LYS A 3 22.15 23.65 104.80
C LYS A 3 21.04 23.20 103.85
N MET A 4 21.46 22.99 102.60
CA MET A 4 21.16 21.89 101.66
C MET A 4 19.73 21.35 101.58
N LEU A 5 19.18 21.37 100.36
CA LEU A 5 18.72 20.15 99.69
C LEU A 5 18.87 20.31 98.17
N GLN A 6 19.77 19.52 97.56
CA GLN A 6 19.77 19.12 96.14
C GLN A 6 18.54 18.20 95.91
N THR A 7 17.96 18.00 94.72
CA THR A 7 18.50 17.60 93.40
C THR A 7 17.32 17.54 92.38
N PRO A 8 17.52 17.25 91.07
CA PRO A 8 17.48 18.21 89.97
C PRO A 8 16.25 18.06 89.04
N LEU A 9 15.97 19.07 88.20
CA LEU A 9 15.09 18.91 87.05
C LEU A 9 15.68 19.63 85.82
N ALA A 10 15.55 18.96 84.67
CA ALA A 10 16.26 19.18 83.43
C ALA A 10 16.06 20.57 82.80
N CYS A 11 17.17 21.15 82.32
CA CYS A 11 17.19 22.32 81.43
C CYS A 11 16.91 21.88 79.99
N ALA A 12 15.74 22.21 79.47
CA ALA A 12 15.49 22.34 78.04
C ALA A 12 15.74 23.81 77.66
N LEU A 13 16.78 24.07 76.85
CA LEU A 13 17.06 25.40 76.31
C LEU A 13 16.72 25.39 74.82
N THR A 14 15.65 26.10 74.49
CA THR A 14 15.08 26.30 73.15
C THR A 14 15.99 27.21 72.34
N VAL A 15 16.55 26.70 71.24
CA VAL A 15 17.30 27.50 70.26
C VAL A 15 16.33 28.02 69.20
N VAL A 16 16.22 29.35 69.12
CA VAL A 16 15.49 30.06 68.05
C VAL A 16 16.31 29.97 66.76
N ALA A 17 15.84 29.18 65.81
CA ALA A 17 16.41 29.12 64.46
C ALA A 17 15.83 30.26 63.61
N LEU A 18 16.70 31.18 63.15
CA LEU A 18 16.38 32.08 62.05
C LEU A 18 16.13 31.21 60.79
N ALA A 19 14.89 31.20 60.30
CA ALA A 19 14.57 30.62 59.00
C ALA A 19 15.15 31.52 57.90
N ALA A 20 16.25 31.08 57.29
CA ALA A 20 16.65 31.57 55.98
C ALA A 20 15.60 31.08 54.96
N PRO A 21 15.07 31.94 54.07
CA PRO A 21 14.23 31.47 52.99
C PRO A 21 15.05 30.49 52.12
N PRO A 22 14.44 29.40 51.62
CA PRO A 22 15.12 28.53 50.67
C PRO A 22 15.56 29.40 49.48
N LEU A 23 16.84 29.31 49.09
CA LEU A 23 17.27 29.85 47.81
C LEU A 23 16.35 29.28 46.75
N ALA A 24 15.56 30.16 46.12
CA ALA A 24 14.80 29.82 44.93
C ALA A 24 15.80 29.26 43.91
N ALA A 25 15.66 27.98 43.58
CA ALA A 25 16.31 27.42 42.42
C ALA A 25 15.89 28.29 41.23
N SER A 26 16.85 28.82 40.47
CA SER A 26 16.56 29.48 39.20
C SER A 26 15.58 28.62 38.40
N PRO A 27 14.50 29.19 37.81
CA PRO A 27 13.57 28.39 37.03
C PRO A 27 14.38 27.64 35.96
N ARG A 28 14.40 26.30 36.04
CA ARG A 28 15.00 25.47 35.01
C ARG A 28 14.30 25.85 33.71
N GLU A 29 15.07 26.27 32.71
CA GLU A 29 14.51 26.56 31.38
C GLU A 29 13.67 25.36 30.92
N PRO A 30 12.47 25.60 30.35
CA PRO A 30 11.65 24.52 29.84
C PRO A 30 12.43 23.74 28.77
N LEU A 31 12.30 22.42 28.80
CA LEU A 31 12.91 21.54 27.79
C LEU A 31 12.51 21.96 26.38
N ALA A 32 11.23 22.29 26.22
CA ALA A 32 10.66 22.71 24.95
C ALA A 32 9.64 23.83 25.11
N THR A 33 9.54 24.68 24.10
CA THR A 33 8.43 25.62 23.96
C THR A 33 7.30 24.91 23.23
N THR A 34 6.11 24.83 23.84
CA THR A 34 4.94 24.19 23.23
C THR A 34 4.10 25.21 22.49
N TYR A 35 3.88 24.98 21.19
CA TYR A 35 2.99 25.76 20.35
C TYR A 35 1.73 24.94 20.05
N LYS A 36 0.55 25.52 20.28
CA LYS A 36 -0.74 24.88 20.03
C LYS A 36 -1.45 25.60 18.89
N SER A 37 -1.95 24.85 17.93
CA SER A 37 -2.86 25.31 16.89
C SER A 37 -4.10 24.41 16.85
N PRO A 38 -5.22 24.84 16.26
CA PRO A 38 -6.41 24.01 16.15
C PRO A 38 -6.17 22.61 15.55
N ALA A 39 -5.16 22.44 14.68
CA ALA A 39 -4.90 21.19 13.97
C ALA A 39 -3.65 20.42 14.46
N ALA A 40 -2.80 21.04 15.30
CA ALA A 40 -1.51 20.45 15.67
C ALA A 40 -0.93 21.04 16.96
N ILE A 41 -0.05 20.29 17.62
CA ILE A 41 0.79 20.74 18.72
C ILE A 41 2.25 20.48 18.38
N ASP A 42 3.09 21.50 18.45
CA ASP A 42 4.53 21.44 18.18
C ASP A 42 5.32 21.69 19.46
N TRP A 43 6.36 20.90 19.71
CA TRP A 43 7.30 21.10 20.81
C TRP A 43 8.67 21.47 20.29
N GLN A 44 9.02 22.76 20.33
CA GLN A 44 10.34 23.22 19.93
C GLN A 44 11.34 22.98 21.07
N ILE A 45 12.28 22.05 20.89
CA ILE A 45 13.28 21.73 21.92
C ILE A 45 14.28 22.89 22.05
N ASN A 46 14.48 23.39 23.27
CA ASN A 46 15.30 24.59 23.54
C ASN A 46 16.72 24.26 24.00
N VAL A 47 17.13 22.98 23.95
CA VAL A 47 18.31 22.46 24.64
C VAL A 47 19.03 21.48 23.72
N ASP A 48 20.36 21.37 23.76
CA ASP A 48 21.07 20.39 22.94
C ASP A 48 20.67 18.95 23.33
N HIS A 49 20.25 18.15 22.34
CA HIS A 49 19.82 16.77 22.53
C HIS A 49 20.37 15.84 21.45
N ASP A 50 20.41 14.54 21.74
CA ASP A 50 20.71 13.47 20.78
C ASP A 50 19.42 12.74 20.32
N GLY A 51 18.27 13.43 20.39
CA GLY A 51 16.93 12.88 20.13
C GLY A 51 16.13 12.62 21.41
N GLY A 52 14.97 11.96 21.31
CA GLY A 52 14.11 11.73 22.47
C GLY A 52 12.80 11.02 22.16
N THR A 53 11.88 11.01 23.13
CA THR A 53 10.53 10.46 23.01
C THR A 53 9.46 11.43 23.48
N LEU A 54 8.38 11.55 22.70
CA LEU A 54 7.13 12.17 23.08
C LEU A 54 6.12 11.05 23.34
N THR A 55 5.49 11.09 24.51
CA THR A 55 4.35 10.22 24.84
C THR A 55 3.13 11.07 25.07
N VAL A 56 1.99 10.69 24.49
CA VAL A 56 0.70 11.36 24.65
C VAL A 56 -0.32 10.33 25.10
N SER A 57 -1.04 10.62 26.17
CA SER A 57 -2.11 9.79 26.72
C SER A 57 -3.41 10.57 26.75
N GLY A 58 -4.48 9.98 26.25
CA GLY A 58 -5.78 10.65 26.08
C GLY A 58 -6.99 9.79 26.44
N PRO A 59 -8.20 10.25 26.06
CA PRO A 59 -9.44 9.50 26.22
C PRO A 59 -9.40 8.16 25.50
N GLU A 60 -10.32 7.25 25.86
CA GLU A 60 -10.53 5.98 25.14
C GLU A 60 -9.29 5.06 25.07
N GLY A 61 -8.31 5.27 25.96
CA GLY A 61 -7.08 4.48 25.98
C GLY A 61 -6.07 4.87 24.91
N ILE A 62 -6.22 6.04 24.28
CA ILE A 62 -5.24 6.58 23.33
C ILE A 62 -3.90 6.74 24.04
N PHE A 63 -2.89 6.07 23.49
CA PHE A 63 -1.50 6.17 23.89
C PHE A 63 -0.64 6.24 22.63
N ILE A 64 0.01 7.37 22.44
CA ILE A 64 0.88 7.64 21.29
C ILE A 64 2.29 7.79 21.83
N GLU A 65 3.23 7.03 21.28
CA GLU A 65 4.65 7.18 21.55
C GLU A 65 5.36 7.49 20.22
N HIS A 66 6.12 8.57 20.21
CA HIS A 66 6.81 9.08 19.04
C HIS A 66 8.25 9.41 19.40
N SER A 67 9.21 8.82 18.70
CA SER A 67 10.64 9.13 18.84
C SER A 67 11.05 10.21 17.84
N PHE A 68 11.84 11.19 18.27
CA PHE A 68 12.38 12.26 17.43
C PHE A 68 13.91 12.28 17.44
N ALA A 69 14.52 12.68 16.32
CA ALA A 69 15.98 12.77 16.16
C ALA A 69 16.57 14.05 16.76
N ALA A 70 17.89 14.22 16.70
CA ALA A 70 18.61 15.37 17.28
C ALA A 70 18.30 16.72 16.60
N ASP A 71 17.86 16.68 15.35
CA ASP A 71 17.57 17.81 14.47
C ASP A 71 16.06 17.99 14.21
N GLU A 72 15.23 17.26 14.94
CA GLU A 72 13.78 17.24 14.77
C GLU A 72 13.06 17.76 16.03
N ASN A 73 11.99 18.53 15.82
CA ASN A 73 11.05 18.91 16.87
C ASN A 73 9.84 18.00 16.78
N PRO A 74 9.41 17.34 17.87
CA PRO A 74 8.25 16.48 17.81
C PRO A 74 6.97 17.30 17.59
N THR A 75 6.09 16.78 16.74
CA THR A 75 4.79 17.37 16.39
C THR A 75 3.69 16.32 16.52
N LEU A 76 2.56 16.71 17.09
CA LEU A 76 1.32 15.93 17.10
C LEU A 76 0.31 16.59 16.16
N LEU A 77 -0.02 15.94 15.06
CA LEU A 77 -1.14 16.32 14.19
C LEU A 77 -2.44 15.72 14.73
N LEU A 78 -3.57 16.41 14.61
CA LEU A 78 -4.88 15.90 15.03
C LEU A 78 -5.54 14.99 13.98
N ASP A 79 -5.07 15.09 12.72
CA ASP A 79 -5.48 14.23 11.62
C ASP A 79 -4.33 13.27 11.29
N VAL A 80 -4.17 12.24 12.11
CA VAL A 80 -3.26 11.14 11.84
C VAL A 80 -4.08 10.05 11.16
N LEU A 81 -3.80 9.76 9.89
CA LEU A 81 -4.30 8.58 9.18
C LEU A 81 -5.85 8.48 9.08
N ALA A 82 -6.55 9.57 8.77
CA ALA A 82 -8.01 9.59 8.60
C ALA A 82 -8.82 9.14 9.84
N GLN A 83 -8.22 9.18 11.03
CA GLN A 83 -8.88 9.05 12.31
C GLN A 83 -8.64 10.31 13.13
N THR A 84 -9.69 11.10 13.32
CA THR A 84 -9.67 12.26 14.21
C THR A 84 -9.47 11.80 15.65
N LEU A 85 -8.48 12.36 16.36
CA LEU A 85 -8.32 12.13 17.79
C LEU A 85 -9.62 12.53 18.52
N PRO A 86 -10.14 11.69 19.44
CA PRO A 86 -11.41 11.96 20.12
C PRO A 86 -11.34 13.22 20.97
N ASP A 87 -12.48 13.91 21.08
CA ASP A 87 -12.61 15.06 21.98
C ASP A 87 -12.37 14.63 23.44
N GLY A 88 -11.64 15.45 24.19
CA GLY A 88 -11.34 15.22 25.60
C GLY A 88 -9.96 15.73 26.02
N ASP A 89 -9.57 15.37 27.24
CA ASP A 89 -8.33 15.83 27.85
C ASP A 89 -7.17 14.87 27.58
N TYR A 90 -6.04 15.44 27.19
CA TYR A 90 -4.81 14.75 26.89
C TYR A 90 -3.68 15.24 27.80
N SER A 91 -2.81 14.31 28.16
CA SER A 91 -1.55 14.58 28.84
C SER A 91 -0.39 14.16 27.95
N TYR A 92 0.71 14.89 28.00
CA TYR A 92 1.92 14.51 27.30
C TYR A 92 3.12 14.50 28.25
N GLN A 93 4.10 13.67 27.91
CA GLN A 93 5.42 13.67 28.50
C GLN A 93 6.46 13.60 27.38
N LEU A 94 7.31 14.61 27.34
CA LEU A 94 8.42 14.79 26.43
C LEU A 94 9.72 14.51 27.15
N SER A 95 10.56 13.64 26.61
CA SER A 95 11.86 13.27 27.16
C SER A 95 12.93 13.47 26.09
N ALA A 96 13.97 14.27 26.37
CA ALA A 96 15.11 14.45 25.48
C ALA A 96 16.36 13.79 26.06
N ALA A 97 17.01 12.97 25.23
CA ALA A 97 18.31 12.40 25.53
C ALA A 97 19.37 13.51 25.49
N PRO A 98 20.21 13.65 26.52
CA PRO A 98 21.24 14.67 26.55
C PRO A 98 22.27 14.44 25.43
N HIS A 99 22.76 15.53 24.83
CA HIS A 99 23.85 15.45 23.86
C HIS A 99 25.16 14.96 24.51
N LEU A 100 25.74 13.88 23.99
CA LEU A 100 27.00 13.32 24.46
C LEU A 100 28.16 13.63 23.52
N ASP A 101 29.26 14.17 24.07
CA ASP A 101 30.50 14.39 23.33
C ASP A 101 30.99 13.11 22.63
N ARG A 102 31.53 13.26 21.41
CA ARG A 102 32.01 12.16 20.56
C ARG A 102 32.99 11.23 21.28
N THR A 103 33.87 11.79 22.11
CA THR A 103 34.87 11.04 22.88
C THR A 103 34.21 10.12 23.91
N ILE A 104 33.13 10.59 24.55
CA ILE A 104 32.37 9.84 25.55
C ILE A 104 31.55 8.75 24.86
N ARG A 105 30.95 9.06 23.70
CA ARG A 105 30.19 8.10 22.88
C ARG A 105 31.07 6.93 22.42
N GLU A 106 32.30 7.20 22.00
CA GLU A 106 33.28 6.15 21.63
C GLU A 106 33.73 5.32 22.83
N ARG A 107 33.92 5.93 24.02
CA ARG A 107 34.22 5.20 25.27
C ARG A 107 33.07 4.28 25.67
N LEU A 108 31.82 4.74 25.57
CA LEU A 108 30.62 3.93 25.85
C LEU A 108 30.52 2.73 24.90
N ARG A 109 30.69 2.93 23.59
CA ARG A 109 30.69 1.83 22.60
C ARG A 109 31.77 0.78 22.88
N ARG A 110 32.98 1.22 23.23
CA ARG A 110 34.08 0.30 23.61
C ARG A 110 33.76 -0.45 24.91
N SER A 111 33.16 0.20 25.90
CA SER A 111 32.79 -0.42 27.17
C SER A 111 31.65 -1.45 27.04
N GLN A 112 30.71 -1.23 26.10
CA GLN A 112 29.66 -2.20 25.78
C GLN A 112 30.26 -3.48 25.17
N ALA A 113 31.27 -3.36 24.32
CA ALA A 113 31.97 -4.51 23.74
C ALA A 113 32.81 -5.30 24.76
N THR A 114 33.24 -4.67 25.86
CA THR A 114 34.05 -5.30 26.91
C THR A 114 33.26 -5.66 28.17
N GLY A 115 31.95 -5.36 28.22
CA GLY A 115 31.08 -5.61 29.38
C GLY A 115 31.37 -4.73 30.61
N GLN A 116 32.12 -3.63 30.45
CA GLN A 116 32.55 -2.73 31.53
C GLN A 116 31.74 -1.43 31.61
N THR A 117 30.55 -1.40 31.00
CA THR A 117 29.71 -0.21 30.88
C THR A 117 29.38 0.43 32.24
N GLU A 118 29.10 -0.36 33.27
CA GLU A 118 28.72 0.14 34.60
C GLU A 118 29.86 0.84 35.36
N ASP A 119 31.11 0.39 35.16
CA ASP A 119 32.27 1.02 35.79
C ASP A 119 32.59 2.35 35.08
N LEU A 120 32.48 2.38 33.75
CA LEU A 120 32.61 3.61 32.97
C LEU A 120 31.50 4.62 33.29
N LEU A 121 30.25 4.18 33.43
CA LEU A 121 29.14 5.05 33.81
C LEU A 121 29.35 5.65 35.21
N ARG A 122 29.89 4.89 36.17
CA ARG A 122 30.29 5.43 37.49
C ARG A 122 31.39 6.47 37.39
N GLU A 123 32.42 6.22 36.58
CA GLU A 123 33.52 7.16 36.33
C GLU A 123 33.01 8.47 35.71
N LEU A 124 32.19 8.38 34.66
CA LEU A 124 31.65 9.54 33.94
C LEU A 124 30.71 10.38 34.82
N ARG A 125 29.92 9.75 35.71
CA ARG A 125 29.10 10.45 36.71
C ARG A 125 29.95 11.16 37.76
N GLN A 126 31.02 10.54 38.24
CA GLN A 126 31.94 11.18 39.21
C GLN A 126 32.72 12.34 38.61
N ALA A 127 33.02 12.29 37.32
CA ALA A 127 33.70 13.36 36.58
C ALA A 127 32.78 14.51 36.17
N GLY A 128 31.46 14.41 36.37
CA GLY A 128 30.48 15.42 35.95
C GLY A 128 30.33 15.55 34.42
N LEU A 129 30.78 14.56 33.66
CA LEU A 129 30.81 14.56 32.19
C LEU A 129 29.60 13.84 31.57
N PHE A 130 28.63 13.44 32.38
CA PHE A 130 27.40 12.78 31.93
C PHE A 130 26.20 13.54 32.49
N PRO A 131 25.30 14.11 31.66
CA PRO A 131 24.08 14.72 32.16
C PRO A 131 23.21 13.63 32.80
N ILE A 132 22.94 13.78 34.09
CA ILE A 132 22.54 12.66 34.95
C ILE A 132 21.12 12.16 34.70
N GLU A 133 20.26 12.90 34.01
CA GLU A 133 18.88 12.48 33.76
C GLU A 133 18.43 12.97 32.37
N PRO A 134 17.70 12.15 31.58
CA PRO A 134 17.01 12.65 30.40
C PRO A 134 16.12 13.80 30.85
N ARG A 135 16.20 14.94 30.17
CA ARG A 135 15.38 16.09 30.54
C ARG A 135 13.94 15.72 30.18
N VAL A 136 13.03 15.85 31.13
CA VAL A 136 11.61 15.54 30.95
C VAL A 136 10.78 16.80 31.15
N GLN A 137 9.79 17.00 30.28
CA GLN A 137 8.76 18.02 30.40
C GLN A 137 7.40 17.38 30.16
N SER A 138 6.44 17.65 31.03
CA SER A 138 5.06 17.18 30.89
C SER A 138 4.10 18.36 30.79
N GLY A 139 2.95 18.13 30.16
CA GLY A 139 1.88 19.12 30.08
C GLY A 139 0.56 18.51 29.65
N PHE A 140 -0.43 19.36 29.42
CA PHE A 140 -1.79 18.95 29.04
C PHE A 140 -2.34 19.83 27.91
N PHE A 141 -3.33 19.28 27.20
CA PHE A 141 -4.14 19.97 26.21
C PHE A 141 -5.50 19.28 26.11
N SER A 142 -6.50 19.98 25.58
CA SER A 142 -7.82 19.41 25.34
C SER A 142 -8.16 19.52 23.87
N ILE A 143 -8.89 18.54 23.35
CA ILE A 143 -9.47 18.56 22.01
C ILE A 143 -10.99 18.74 22.17
N SER A 144 -11.57 19.67 21.42
CA SER A 144 -13.01 19.91 21.38
C SER A 144 -13.43 20.22 19.95
N ALA A 145 -14.50 19.57 19.49
CA ALA A 145 -14.97 19.63 18.11
C ALA A 145 -13.87 19.31 17.08
N GLY A 146 -12.99 18.36 17.41
CA GLY A 146 -11.87 17.95 16.54
C GLY A 146 -10.73 18.97 16.44
N ALA A 147 -10.68 19.97 17.33
CA ALA A 147 -9.62 20.97 17.35
C ALA A 147 -8.97 21.13 18.74
N VAL A 148 -7.68 21.46 18.79
CA VAL A 148 -7.00 21.77 20.06
C VAL A 148 -7.57 23.05 20.65
N VAL A 149 -7.98 23.00 21.92
CA VAL A 149 -8.39 24.15 22.70
C VAL A 149 -7.15 24.98 23.05
N VAL A 150 -7.06 26.19 22.49
CA VAL A 150 -6.00 27.16 22.79
C VAL A 150 -6.54 28.15 23.83
N GLU A 151 -6.10 28.03 25.08
CA GLU A 151 -6.65 28.80 26.22
C GLU A 151 -6.28 30.30 26.24
N ASP A 152 -5.47 30.79 25.29
CA ASP A 152 -5.02 32.19 25.26
C ASP A 152 -5.55 32.97 24.05
N LEU A 153 -6.88 33.08 23.94
CA LEU A 153 -7.49 34.16 23.14
C LEU A 153 -8.35 35.05 24.04
N PRO A 154 -7.90 36.27 24.38
CA PRO A 154 -8.86 37.30 24.73
C PRO A 154 -9.78 37.49 23.51
N GLU A 155 -11.09 37.41 23.76
CA GLU A 155 -12.14 37.61 22.75
C GLU A 155 -11.77 38.73 21.79
N ALA A 156 -11.91 38.45 20.48
CA ALA A 156 -11.63 39.41 19.43
C ALA A 156 -12.50 40.66 19.62
N LYS A 157 -11.93 41.69 20.26
CA LYS A 157 -12.41 43.05 20.09
C LYS A 157 -12.23 43.39 18.62
N THR A 158 -13.34 43.73 17.97
CA THR A 158 -13.38 44.40 16.66
C THR A 158 -12.42 45.57 16.67
N GLY A 159 -11.23 45.36 16.11
CA GLY A 159 -10.14 46.31 16.03
C GLY A 159 -9.46 46.15 14.68
N ASP A 160 -9.46 47.26 13.94
CA ASP A 160 -8.93 47.52 12.60
C ASP A 160 -7.87 46.52 12.04
N PRO A 161 -8.10 45.87 10.88
CA PRO A 161 -7.23 44.81 10.34
C PRO A 161 -5.89 45.30 9.75
N ALA A 162 -5.56 46.59 9.84
CA ALA A 162 -4.49 47.16 9.03
C ALA A 162 -3.06 47.10 9.63
N ASN A 163 -2.83 46.57 10.84
CA ASN A 163 -1.48 46.68 11.43
C ASN A 163 -1.01 45.59 12.42
N ARG A 164 -1.45 44.34 12.26
CA ARG A 164 -0.83 43.20 12.97
C ARG A 164 0.30 42.63 12.11
N PRO A 165 1.58 42.61 12.55
CA PRO A 165 2.57 41.78 11.90
C PRO A 165 2.13 40.32 12.04
N ALA A 166 1.74 39.69 10.93
CA ALA A 166 1.39 38.28 10.90
C ALA A 166 2.65 37.49 11.25
N THR A 167 2.63 36.78 12.39
CA THR A 167 3.59 35.72 12.67
C THR A 167 3.44 34.69 11.55
N PRO A 168 4.50 34.39 10.77
CA PRO A 168 4.37 33.43 9.67
C PRO A 168 3.95 32.09 10.26
N ILE A 169 2.80 31.57 9.82
CA ILE A 169 2.45 30.17 10.00
C ILE A 169 3.61 29.38 9.39
N PRO A 170 4.24 28.42 10.09
CA PRO A 170 5.21 27.53 9.47
C PRO A 170 4.46 26.76 8.38
N VAL A 171 4.62 27.22 7.14
CA VAL A 171 4.18 26.48 5.96
C VAL A 171 5.03 25.21 5.96
N ALA A 172 4.39 24.05 5.81
CA ALA A 172 5.11 22.81 5.53
C ALA A 172 6.11 23.13 4.41
N LYS A 173 7.40 23.02 4.73
CA LYS A 173 8.44 23.33 3.75
C LYS A 173 8.59 22.11 2.89
N ASP A 174 8.17 22.22 1.65
CA ASP A 174 8.51 21.23 0.64
C ASP A 174 9.98 21.39 0.29
N ASP A 175 10.71 20.27 0.28
CA ASP A 175 12.04 20.23 -0.29
C ASP A 175 11.92 20.18 -1.81
N VAL A 176 12.19 21.32 -2.45
CA VAL A 176 12.20 21.44 -3.91
C VAL A 176 13.62 21.28 -4.40
N ILE A 177 13.91 20.17 -5.06
CA ILE A 177 15.17 19.96 -5.79
C ILE A 177 14.96 20.48 -7.22
N ASN A 178 15.46 21.69 -7.52
CA ASN A 178 15.28 22.35 -8.81
C ASN A 178 16.08 21.73 -9.98
N ASP A 179 16.73 20.59 -9.74
CA ASP A 179 17.57 19.87 -10.70
C ASP A 179 17.44 18.36 -10.45
N ASP A 180 18.29 17.56 -11.10
CA ASP A 180 18.29 16.10 -10.96
C ASP A 180 18.61 15.66 -9.51
N LEU A 181 17.71 14.86 -8.93
CA LEU A 181 18.00 14.11 -7.71
C LEU A 181 18.66 12.77 -8.08
N ILE A 182 19.97 12.67 -7.86
CA ILE A 182 20.72 11.42 -8.01
C ILE A 182 20.94 10.79 -6.65
N VAL A 183 20.29 9.65 -6.39
CA VAL A 183 20.51 8.85 -5.18
C VAL A 183 21.47 7.70 -5.51
N ILE A 184 22.65 7.68 -4.86
CA ILE A 184 23.59 6.56 -4.94
C ILE A 184 23.23 5.56 -3.86
N GLY A 185 22.92 4.32 -4.25
CA GLY A 185 22.46 3.27 -3.34
C GLY A 185 20.95 3.08 -3.47
N SER A 186 20.21 3.22 -2.38
CA SER A 186 18.76 3.01 -2.35
C SER A 186 18.00 4.16 -1.69
N ALA A 187 16.77 4.41 -2.15
CA ALA A 187 15.84 5.38 -1.57
C ALA A 187 14.62 4.67 -0.95
N CYS A 188 14.18 5.14 0.21
CA CYS A 188 12.89 4.74 0.80
C CYS A 188 11.92 5.92 0.72
N ILE A 189 10.74 5.72 0.14
CA ILE A 189 9.71 6.76 -0.02
C ILE A 189 8.41 6.28 0.63
N GLY A 190 7.76 7.14 1.41
CA GLY A 190 6.50 6.85 2.11
C GLY A 190 6.61 6.97 3.63
N HIS A 191 5.46 7.13 4.28
CA HIS A 191 5.37 7.45 5.71
C HIS A 191 5.88 6.34 6.65
N GLN A 192 6.10 5.13 6.15
CA GLN A 192 6.58 3.99 6.94
C GLN A 192 8.07 3.67 6.70
N CYS A 193 8.81 4.58 6.08
CA CYS A 193 10.26 4.54 6.04
C CYS A 193 10.84 4.83 7.43
N VAL A 194 11.94 4.14 7.78
CA VAL A 194 12.61 4.28 9.08
C VAL A 194 14.11 4.35 8.89
N GLU A 195 14.80 4.92 9.87
CA GLU A 195 16.26 4.95 9.89
C GLU A 195 16.85 3.53 9.86
N ASN A 196 18.00 3.37 9.19
CA ASN A 196 18.74 2.11 9.11
C ASN A 196 17.93 0.93 8.54
N ILE A 197 16.96 1.19 7.67
CA ILE A 197 16.21 0.14 6.99
C ILE A 197 17.10 -0.75 6.10
N ALA A 198 16.81 -2.05 6.10
CA ALA A 198 17.42 -2.99 5.17
C ALA A 198 16.74 -2.90 3.79
N PHE A 199 17.52 -2.51 2.78
CA PHE A 199 17.03 -2.41 1.40
C PHE A 199 17.01 -3.75 0.66
N GLY A 200 17.94 -4.66 0.97
CA GLY A 200 18.10 -5.88 0.18
C GLY A 200 18.52 -5.51 -1.23
N ASP A 201 17.83 -6.08 -2.22
CA ASP A 201 18.07 -5.81 -3.64
C ASP A 201 17.26 -4.59 -4.17
N ASP A 202 16.42 -3.97 -3.33
CA ASP A 202 15.58 -2.84 -3.73
C ASP A 202 16.42 -1.55 -3.88
N THR A 203 16.47 -0.99 -5.08
CA THR A 203 16.99 0.37 -5.32
C THR A 203 16.01 1.45 -4.86
N ILE A 204 14.70 1.20 -4.99
CA ILE A 204 13.65 2.09 -4.48
C ILE A 204 12.66 1.23 -3.68
N LYS A 205 12.41 1.61 -2.43
CA LYS A 205 11.49 0.93 -1.53
C LYS A 205 10.35 1.86 -1.16
N LEU A 206 9.15 1.57 -1.65
CA LEU A 206 7.95 2.33 -1.28
C LEU A 206 7.33 1.69 -0.04
N LYS A 207 7.10 2.46 1.03
CA LYS A 207 6.57 1.93 2.30
C LYS A 207 5.44 2.79 2.85
N GLU A 208 4.22 2.29 2.69
CA GLU A 208 3.01 2.85 3.28
C GLU A 208 1.86 1.84 3.19
N THR A 209 0.68 2.20 3.71
CA THR A 209 -0.54 1.38 3.61
C THR A 209 -1.15 1.42 2.21
N ASP A 210 -1.07 2.57 1.53
CA ASP A 210 -1.78 2.82 0.28
C ASP A 210 -0.81 3.31 -0.81
N LEU A 211 -0.07 2.37 -1.39
CA LEU A 211 1.03 2.69 -2.32
C LEU A 211 0.54 3.01 -3.73
N ARG A 212 0.85 4.21 -4.20
CA ARG A 212 0.56 4.69 -5.56
C ARG A 212 1.78 5.35 -6.19
N ILE A 213 1.95 5.16 -7.50
CA ILE A 213 2.82 6.00 -8.33
C ILE A 213 1.91 6.66 -9.37
N GLY A 214 1.66 7.95 -9.19
CA GLY A 214 0.83 8.75 -10.09
C GLY A 214 1.66 9.36 -11.22
N PHE A 215 1.05 9.44 -12.40
CA PHE A 215 1.55 10.13 -13.58
C PHE A 215 0.49 11.13 -14.00
N GLU A 216 0.69 12.39 -13.62
CA GLU A 216 -0.22 13.49 -13.96
C GLU A 216 0.32 14.23 -15.20
N ASP A 217 -0.47 14.28 -16.26
CA ASP A 217 -0.17 15.06 -17.45
C ASP A 217 -0.68 16.49 -17.26
N THR A 218 0.25 17.42 -17.08
CA THR A 218 -0.07 18.85 -16.90
C THR A 218 -0.04 19.61 -18.23
N SER A 219 -0.04 18.93 -19.37
CA SER A 219 0.08 19.59 -20.67
C SER A 219 -1.21 20.33 -21.02
N THR A 220 -1.07 21.54 -21.53
CA THR A 220 -2.21 22.43 -21.87
C THR A 220 -2.23 22.81 -23.35
N ALA A 221 -1.17 22.49 -24.09
CA ALA A 221 -1.07 22.75 -25.51
C ALA A 221 -1.83 21.72 -26.34
N THR A 222 -2.35 22.13 -27.48
CA THR A 222 -3.07 21.24 -28.38
C THR A 222 -2.14 20.18 -29.00
N GLY A 223 -2.62 18.94 -29.09
CA GLY A 223 -1.88 17.83 -29.71
C GLY A 223 -1.02 17.00 -28.75
N HIS A 224 -1.05 17.30 -27.45
CA HIS A 224 -0.41 16.48 -26.42
C HIS A 224 -1.37 15.39 -25.90
N ALA A 225 -0.80 14.32 -25.33
CA ALA A 225 -1.58 13.36 -24.56
C ALA A 225 -2.13 14.05 -23.30
N THR A 226 -3.26 13.56 -22.77
CA THR A 226 -3.96 14.22 -21.65
C THR A 226 -4.47 13.22 -20.61
N HIS A 227 -3.99 11.98 -20.65
CA HIS A 227 -4.43 10.94 -19.74
C HIS A 227 -3.47 10.86 -18.56
N ASP A 228 -4.06 10.89 -17.36
CA ASP A 228 -3.39 10.66 -16.09
C ASP A 228 -3.44 9.17 -15.77
N TRP A 229 -2.29 8.62 -15.41
CA TRP A 229 -2.14 7.20 -15.12
C TRP A 229 -1.68 6.96 -13.69
N GLN A 230 -1.91 5.76 -13.19
CA GLN A 230 -1.43 5.35 -11.88
C GLN A 230 -1.03 3.88 -11.87
N LEU A 231 0.08 3.58 -11.20
CA LEU A 231 0.37 2.23 -10.71
C LEU A 231 -0.13 2.11 -9.28
N THR A 232 -0.94 1.10 -9.03
CA THR A 232 -1.56 0.84 -7.74
C THR A 232 -1.12 -0.52 -7.22
N ALA A 233 -0.51 -0.53 -6.04
CA ALA A 233 -0.33 -1.74 -5.25
C ALA A 233 -1.35 -1.76 -4.12
N ASN A 234 -2.17 -2.82 -4.13
CA ASN A 234 -3.30 -3.07 -3.24
C ASN A 234 -4.39 -1.99 -3.26
N GLU A 235 -5.63 -2.43 -3.10
CA GLU A 235 -6.75 -1.50 -2.93
C GLU A 235 -6.68 -0.85 -1.55
N ALA A 236 -7.09 0.42 -1.48
CA ALA A 236 -7.00 1.19 -0.26
C ALA A 236 -8.03 0.75 0.79
N GLY A 237 -7.67 0.90 2.06
CA GLY A 237 -8.56 0.63 3.19
C GLY A 237 -8.65 -0.84 3.62
N ALA A 238 -9.27 -1.05 4.78
CA ALA A 238 -9.37 -2.37 5.40
C ALA A 238 -10.19 -3.35 4.55
N GLY A 239 -9.59 -4.49 4.22
CA GLY A 239 -10.23 -5.53 3.39
C GLY A 239 -10.19 -5.26 1.88
N GLY A 240 -9.36 -4.30 1.45
CA GLY A 240 -9.10 -4.06 0.03
C GLY A 240 -8.58 -5.31 -0.71
N ALA A 241 -8.77 -5.34 -2.03
CA ALA A 241 -8.23 -6.40 -2.86
C ALA A 241 -6.69 -6.36 -2.91
N GLU A 242 -6.08 -7.53 -2.72
CA GLU A 242 -4.65 -7.76 -2.96
C GLU A 242 -4.41 -7.76 -4.48
N LYS A 243 -3.72 -6.75 -5.02
CA LYS A 243 -3.56 -6.59 -6.46
C LYS A 243 -2.43 -5.64 -6.85
N PHE A 244 -2.00 -5.75 -8.11
CA PHE A 244 -1.24 -4.73 -8.79
C PHE A 244 -1.97 -4.29 -10.06
N SER A 245 -2.25 -3.00 -10.19
CA SER A 245 -3.10 -2.46 -11.26
C SER A 245 -2.44 -1.29 -11.99
N LEU A 246 -2.68 -1.21 -13.29
CA LEU A 246 -2.49 0.00 -14.10
C LEU A 246 -3.86 0.65 -14.27
N GLU A 247 -3.98 1.90 -13.82
CA GLU A 247 -5.24 2.64 -13.80
C GLU A 247 -5.12 3.90 -14.69
N ASP A 248 -6.15 4.13 -15.49
CA ASP A 248 -6.36 5.38 -16.23
C ASP A 248 -7.31 6.24 -15.40
N LEU A 249 -6.76 7.25 -14.71
CA LEU A 249 -7.51 8.11 -13.81
C LEU A 249 -8.44 9.04 -14.59
N THR A 250 -8.02 9.50 -15.76
CA THR A 250 -8.83 10.37 -16.63
C THR A 250 -10.08 9.66 -17.14
N ALA A 251 -9.93 8.43 -17.62
CA ALA A 251 -11.06 7.63 -18.09
C ALA A 251 -11.78 6.88 -16.96
N SER A 252 -11.23 6.88 -15.73
CA SER A 252 -11.69 6.07 -14.60
C SER A 252 -11.79 4.58 -14.97
N THR A 253 -10.77 4.07 -15.65
CA THR A 253 -10.70 2.65 -16.06
C THR A 253 -9.47 1.96 -15.49
N ILE A 254 -9.52 0.63 -15.42
CA ILE A 254 -8.39 -0.19 -14.98
C ILE A 254 -8.06 -1.20 -16.09
N PRO A 255 -7.20 -0.83 -17.06
CA PRO A 255 -6.93 -1.70 -18.21
C PRO A 255 -6.20 -3.00 -17.86
N LEU A 256 -5.41 -3.03 -16.78
CA LEU A 256 -4.70 -4.23 -16.34
C LEU A 256 -4.76 -4.37 -14.82
N THR A 257 -5.07 -5.57 -14.35
CA THR A 257 -4.97 -5.96 -12.94
C THR A 257 -4.41 -7.36 -12.82
N ILE A 258 -3.41 -7.52 -11.96
CA ILE A 258 -2.87 -8.80 -11.53
C ILE A 258 -3.26 -8.97 -10.07
N GLN A 259 -4.10 -9.95 -9.77
CA GLN A 259 -4.51 -10.24 -8.38
C GLN A 259 -3.35 -10.89 -7.60
N GLY A 260 -3.35 -10.68 -6.29
CA GLY A 260 -2.47 -11.36 -5.36
C GLY A 260 -2.57 -12.88 -5.55
N SER A 261 -1.44 -13.57 -5.45
CA SER A 261 -1.32 -15.01 -5.69
C SER A 261 -1.58 -15.49 -7.13
N ALA A 262 -1.60 -14.59 -8.13
CA ALA A 262 -1.50 -15.01 -9.52
C ALA A 262 -0.24 -15.90 -9.71
N PRO A 263 -0.34 -17.11 -10.29
CA PRO A 263 0.80 -18.01 -10.43
C PRO A 263 1.93 -17.44 -11.29
N THR A 264 3.14 -17.99 -11.12
CA THR A 264 4.27 -17.73 -12.02
C THR A 264 3.86 -17.97 -13.48
N ASP A 265 4.31 -17.09 -14.37
CA ASP A 265 4.03 -17.12 -15.81
C ASP A 265 2.53 -17.07 -16.16
N SER A 266 1.69 -16.45 -15.32
CA SER A 266 0.28 -16.20 -15.64
C SER A 266 0.10 -15.48 -16.98
N ILE A 267 0.96 -14.49 -17.23
CA ILE A 267 1.21 -13.89 -18.54
C ILE A 267 2.72 -13.71 -18.69
N PHE A 268 3.27 -14.18 -19.79
CA PHE A 268 4.69 -14.07 -20.11
C PHE A 268 4.85 -13.65 -21.57
N VAL A 269 5.73 -12.68 -21.83
CA VAL A 269 6.07 -12.28 -23.19
C VAL A 269 7.56 -12.56 -23.39
N ASP A 270 7.88 -13.45 -24.33
CA ASP A 270 9.27 -13.81 -24.57
C ASP A 270 10.01 -12.78 -25.45
N SER A 271 11.32 -12.96 -25.60
CA SER A 271 12.16 -12.06 -26.40
C SER A 271 11.85 -12.07 -27.91
N ALA A 272 11.04 -13.03 -28.38
CA ALA A 272 10.55 -13.07 -29.75
C ALA A 272 9.16 -12.42 -29.89
N GLY A 273 8.58 -11.88 -28.81
CA GLY A 273 7.27 -11.24 -28.79
C GLY A 273 6.11 -12.23 -28.68
N ARG A 274 6.35 -13.50 -28.35
CA ARG A 274 5.31 -14.51 -28.19
C ARG A 274 4.71 -14.45 -26.79
N VAL A 275 3.40 -14.63 -26.68
CA VAL A 275 2.66 -14.57 -25.40
C VAL A 275 2.37 -15.97 -24.88
N GLY A 276 2.87 -16.28 -23.69
CA GLY A 276 2.54 -17.45 -22.91
C GLY A 276 1.51 -17.13 -21.83
N LEU A 277 0.43 -17.93 -21.77
CA LEU A 277 -0.50 -17.97 -20.63
C LEU A 277 -0.27 -19.28 -19.88
N GLY A 278 0.32 -19.20 -18.69
CA GLY A 278 0.73 -20.34 -17.87
C GLY A 278 2.04 -21.01 -18.33
N THR A 279 2.91 -20.30 -19.05
CA THR A 279 4.20 -20.83 -19.52
C THR A 279 5.22 -19.72 -19.82
N ALA A 280 6.45 -19.87 -19.34
CA ALA A 280 7.59 -19.01 -19.69
C ALA A 280 8.24 -19.35 -21.05
N THR A 281 7.84 -20.44 -21.70
CA THR A 281 8.45 -20.89 -22.96
C THR A 281 7.41 -21.10 -24.05
N PRO A 282 6.70 -20.03 -24.48
CA PRO A 282 5.78 -20.14 -25.60
C PRO A 282 6.55 -20.55 -26.87
N ALA A 283 6.01 -21.51 -27.62
CA ALA A 283 6.62 -22.00 -28.86
C ALA A 283 6.05 -21.30 -30.11
N VAL A 284 4.88 -20.68 -29.98
CA VAL A 284 4.11 -20.00 -31.03
C VAL A 284 3.61 -18.64 -30.51
N ASP A 285 3.12 -17.78 -31.40
CA ASP A 285 2.73 -16.39 -31.10
C ASP A 285 1.82 -16.23 -29.86
N LEU A 286 0.87 -17.16 -29.68
CA LEU A 286 0.06 -17.27 -28.46
C LEU A 286 -0.02 -18.73 -28.02
N GLN A 287 0.47 -19.04 -26.82
CA GLN A 287 0.38 -20.38 -26.23
C GLN A 287 -0.34 -20.35 -24.89
N VAL A 288 -1.42 -21.14 -24.77
CA VAL A 288 -2.12 -21.38 -23.50
C VAL A 288 -1.75 -22.76 -22.98
N THR A 289 -1.18 -22.81 -21.78
CA THR A 289 -0.75 -24.06 -21.14
C THR A 289 -1.52 -24.25 -19.85
N SER A 290 -2.24 -25.36 -19.74
CA SER A 290 -2.89 -25.78 -18.50
C SER A 290 -2.82 -27.30 -18.36
N GLY A 291 -2.89 -27.80 -17.12
CA GLY A 291 -2.76 -29.23 -16.84
C GLY A 291 -3.94 -30.07 -17.35
N ASN A 292 -5.08 -29.45 -17.66
CA ASN A 292 -6.24 -30.13 -18.20
C ASN A 292 -7.07 -29.18 -19.05
N THR A 293 -7.23 -29.52 -20.32
CA THR A 293 -8.14 -28.85 -21.26
C THR A 293 -7.94 -27.32 -21.35
N PRO A 294 -6.76 -26.87 -21.85
CA PRO A 294 -6.58 -25.46 -22.21
C PRO A 294 -7.72 -25.00 -23.12
N THR A 295 -8.28 -23.84 -22.79
CA THR A 295 -9.50 -23.32 -23.38
C THR A 295 -9.36 -21.82 -23.60
N LEU A 296 -9.78 -21.36 -24.78
CA LEU A 296 -10.01 -19.95 -25.08
C LEU A 296 -11.52 -19.72 -25.07
N ARG A 297 -11.98 -18.68 -24.37
CA ARG A 297 -13.38 -18.25 -24.36
C ARG A 297 -13.54 -16.98 -25.20
N LEU A 298 -14.56 -16.99 -26.05
CA LEU A 298 -15.10 -15.82 -26.73
C LEU A 298 -16.47 -15.54 -26.14
N GLU A 299 -16.65 -14.39 -25.50
CA GLU A 299 -17.88 -14.02 -24.82
C GLU A 299 -18.42 -12.70 -25.37
N GLN A 300 -19.65 -12.75 -25.85
CA GLN A 300 -20.45 -11.58 -26.16
C GLN A 300 -21.38 -11.33 -24.97
N ASP A 301 -21.25 -10.15 -24.36
CA ASP A 301 -22.16 -9.68 -23.33
C ASP A 301 -23.35 -8.91 -23.95
N THR A 302 -24.11 -8.20 -23.12
CA THR A 302 -25.26 -7.40 -23.56
C THR A 302 -24.93 -5.91 -23.73
N SER A 303 -23.67 -5.49 -23.60
CA SER A 303 -23.27 -4.07 -23.63
C SER A 303 -23.62 -3.40 -24.97
N ALA A 304 -23.59 -4.16 -26.07
CA ALA A 304 -23.98 -3.72 -27.40
C ALA A 304 -25.47 -3.94 -27.73
N SER A 305 -26.34 -4.17 -26.74
CA SER A 305 -27.77 -4.50 -26.92
C SER A 305 -28.03 -5.76 -27.77
N LEU A 306 -27.09 -6.68 -27.79
CA LEU A 306 -27.20 -7.99 -28.44
C LEU A 306 -27.46 -9.09 -27.40
N SER A 307 -28.03 -10.21 -27.84
CA SER A 307 -28.19 -11.37 -26.97
C SER A 307 -26.82 -11.93 -26.57
N ALA A 308 -26.61 -12.19 -25.27
CA ALA A 308 -25.36 -12.76 -24.78
C ALA A 308 -25.08 -14.14 -25.40
N ARG A 309 -23.79 -14.42 -25.64
CA ARG A 309 -23.34 -15.70 -26.21
C ARG A 309 -21.89 -15.97 -25.83
N SER A 310 -21.61 -17.16 -25.29
CA SER A 310 -20.25 -17.60 -24.97
C SER A 310 -19.88 -18.87 -25.74
N TRP A 311 -18.70 -18.86 -26.34
CA TRP A 311 -18.12 -19.97 -27.08
C TRP A 311 -16.76 -20.34 -26.51
N ASP A 312 -16.54 -21.64 -26.32
CA ASP A 312 -15.25 -22.16 -25.87
C ASP A 312 -14.58 -22.94 -27.01
N VAL A 313 -13.32 -22.62 -27.27
CA VAL A 313 -12.43 -23.38 -28.16
C VAL A 313 -11.39 -24.06 -27.28
N SER A 314 -11.41 -25.40 -27.26
CA SER A 314 -10.57 -26.16 -26.32
C SER A 314 -9.93 -27.38 -26.97
N GLY A 315 -8.80 -27.79 -26.42
CA GLY A 315 -8.07 -28.98 -26.83
C GLY A 315 -7.50 -29.73 -25.64
N ASN A 316 -7.53 -31.06 -25.69
CA ASN A 316 -6.95 -31.94 -24.67
C ASN A 316 -6.60 -33.31 -25.27
N ALA A 317 -6.26 -34.27 -24.38
CA ALA A 317 -5.93 -35.63 -24.77
C ALA A 317 -7.06 -36.39 -25.51
N ASP A 318 -8.32 -35.99 -25.33
CA ASP A 318 -9.48 -36.60 -26.00
C ASP A 318 -9.75 -36.00 -27.39
N GLY A 319 -9.31 -34.77 -27.62
CA GLY A 319 -9.42 -34.10 -28.91
C GLY A 319 -9.59 -32.58 -28.82
N PHE A 320 -10.14 -32.00 -29.88
CA PHE A 320 -10.40 -30.57 -30.03
C PHE A 320 -11.90 -30.32 -30.21
N THR A 321 -12.45 -29.30 -29.54
CA THR A 321 -13.87 -28.97 -29.58
C THR A 321 -14.14 -27.48 -29.70
N VAL A 322 -15.23 -27.14 -30.41
CA VAL A 322 -15.90 -25.84 -30.30
C VAL A 322 -17.23 -26.08 -29.60
N ARG A 323 -17.45 -25.40 -28.47
CA ARG A 323 -18.61 -25.57 -27.58
C ARG A 323 -19.40 -24.27 -27.47
N ASP A 324 -20.69 -24.31 -27.76
CA ASP A 324 -21.65 -23.23 -27.45
C ASP A 324 -22.07 -23.37 -25.99
N VAL A 325 -21.45 -22.58 -25.10
CA VAL A 325 -21.68 -22.67 -23.66
C VAL A 325 -23.13 -22.29 -23.33
N THR A 326 -23.65 -21.26 -24.00
CA THR A 326 -24.99 -20.71 -23.77
C THR A 326 -26.10 -21.62 -24.29
N ASN A 327 -25.84 -22.41 -25.34
CA ASN A 327 -26.82 -23.36 -25.91
C ASN A 327 -26.64 -24.77 -25.36
N SER A 328 -26.89 -24.95 -24.06
CA SER A 328 -26.81 -26.25 -23.38
C SER A 328 -25.45 -26.96 -23.56
N SER A 329 -24.35 -26.20 -23.67
CA SER A 329 -23.00 -26.75 -23.92
C SER A 329 -22.90 -27.64 -25.17
N ALA A 330 -23.71 -27.36 -26.20
CA ALA A 330 -23.67 -28.09 -27.46
C ALA A 330 -22.27 -28.01 -28.10
N GLN A 331 -21.80 -29.12 -28.67
CA GLN A 331 -20.50 -29.22 -29.35
C GLN A 331 -20.71 -29.47 -30.85
N PRO A 332 -21.05 -28.44 -31.65
CA PRO A 332 -21.31 -28.60 -33.07
C PRO A 332 -20.07 -29.02 -33.87
N PHE A 333 -18.86 -28.76 -33.34
CA PHE A 333 -17.60 -29.19 -33.94
C PHE A 333 -16.74 -29.94 -32.94
N ARG A 334 -16.30 -31.14 -33.33
CA ARG A 334 -15.40 -31.98 -32.55
C ARG A 334 -14.48 -32.79 -33.46
N ILE A 335 -13.20 -32.74 -33.17
CA ILE A 335 -12.18 -33.62 -33.73
C ILE A 335 -11.72 -34.53 -32.59
N ARG A 336 -11.82 -35.85 -32.78
CA ARG A 336 -11.22 -36.81 -31.82
C ARG A 336 -9.71 -36.80 -31.96
N ALA A 337 -9.00 -37.02 -30.85
CA ALA A 337 -7.56 -37.25 -30.90
C ALA A 337 -7.23 -38.36 -31.91
N GLY A 338 -6.23 -38.11 -32.77
CA GLY A 338 -5.81 -39.03 -33.82
C GLY A 338 -6.74 -39.16 -35.03
N ALA A 339 -7.79 -38.32 -35.16
CA ALA A 339 -8.64 -38.30 -36.33
C ALA A 339 -7.83 -38.06 -37.62
N ARG A 340 -8.02 -38.91 -38.62
CA ARG A 340 -7.39 -38.77 -39.94
C ARG A 340 -8.25 -37.90 -40.85
N PRO A 341 -7.66 -37.18 -41.82
CA PRO A 341 -8.43 -36.45 -42.83
C PRO A 341 -9.42 -37.38 -43.53
N ALA A 342 -10.64 -36.89 -43.76
CA ALA A 342 -11.61 -37.64 -44.56
C ALA A 342 -11.06 -37.79 -45.98
N ARG A 343 -10.84 -39.03 -46.42
CA ARG A 343 -10.57 -39.30 -47.85
C ARG A 343 -11.84 -38.94 -48.62
N SER A 344 -11.72 -38.13 -49.67
CA SER A 344 -12.88 -37.82 -50.52
C SER A 344 -13.43 -39.15 -51.07
N ARG A 345 -14.60 -39.55 -50.61
CA ARG A 345 -15.37 -40.57 -51.33
C ARG A 345 -15.96 -39.83 -52.51
N SER A 346 -15.38 -40.04 -53.69
CA SER A 346 -16.01 -39.65 -54.95
C SER A 346 -17.48 -40.12 -54.90
N PRO A 347 -18.46 -39.28 -55.28
CA PRO A 347 -19.84 -39.70 -55.30
C PRO A 347 -19.95 -40.96 -56.17
N ARG A 348 -20.43 -42.05 -55.58
CA ARG A 348 -20.75 -43.26 -56.34
C ARG A 348 -21.79 -42.84 -57.39
N PRO A 349 -21.57 -43.06 -58.69
CA PRO A 349 -22.53 -42.62 -59.70
C PRO A 349 -23.89 -43.23 -59.39
N ALA A 350 -24.90 -42.38 -59.29
CA ALA A 350 -26.28 -42.80 -59.08
C ALA A 350 -26.65 -43.76 -60.21
N THR A 351 -26.91 -45.02 -59.88
CA THR A 351 -27.56 -45.94 -60.81
C THR A 351 -28.91 -45.33 -61.14
N SER A 352 -29.07 -44.84 -62.37
CA SER A 352 -30.34 -44.34 -62.88
C SER A 352 -31.39 -45.45 -62.74
N ALA A 353 -32.36 -45.27 -61.85
CA ALA A 353 -33.56 -46.07 -61.85
C ALA A 353 -34.25 -45.87 -63.22
N SER A 354 -34.42 -46.95 -63.98
CA SER A 354 -35.16 -46.92 -65.24
C SER A 354 -36.59 -46.46 -64.98
N ALA A 355 -37.02 -45.38 -65.64
CA ALA A 355 -38.41 -44.97 -65.68
C ALA A 355 -39.29 -46.07 -66.32
N PRO A 356 -40.54 -46.27 -65.86
CA PRO A 356 -41.45 -47.24 -66.48
C PRO A 356 -41.92 -46.71 -67.85
N PRO A 357 -42.12 -47.57 -68.86
CA PRO A 357 -42.44 -47.10 -70.20
C PRO A 357 -43.88 -46.56 -70.26
N HIS A 358 -44.02 -45.33 -70.76
CA HIS A 358 -45.28 -44.72 -71.13
C HIS A 358 -45.96 -45.51 -72.25
N ARG A 359 -47.21 -45.91 -72.00
CA ARG A 359 -48.12 -46.55 -72.96
C ARG A 359 -48.52 -45.54 -74.06
N ALA A 360 -47.82 -45.55 -75.17
CA ALA A 360 -48.24 -44.86 -76.39
C ALA A 360 -49.19 -45.76 -77.20
N LYS A 361 -50.44 -45.30 -77.39
CA LYS A 361 -51.35 -45.85 -78.40
C LYS A 361 -50.80 -45.48 -79.78
N SER A 362 -50.48 -46.48 -80.59
CA SER A 362 -50.28 -46.30 -82.03
C SER A 362 -50.90 -47.47 -82.79
N SER A 363 -51.82 -47.11 -83.66
CA SER A 363 -52.54 -47.96 -84.60
C SER A 363 -51.62 -48.34 -85.76
N ARG A 364 -51.49 -49.65 -86.06
CA ARG A 364 -51.40 -50.16 -87.44
C ARG A 364 -51.43 -51.69 -87.52
N SER A 365 -52.44 -52.15 -88.27
CA SER A 365 -52.38 -53.15 -89.35
C SER A 365 -51.63 -54.47 -89.16
N ARG A 366 -52.44 -55.51 -88.92
CA ARG A 366 -52.38 -56.90 -89.41
C ARG A 366 -51.36 -57.18 -90.56
N ALA A 367 -50.45 -58.13 -90.35
CA ALA A 367 -49.96 -59.07 -91.37
C ALA A 367 -49.28 -60.29 -90.71
N THR A 368 -49.60 -61.46 -91.25
CA THR A 368 -49.29 -62.84 -90.84
C THR A 368 -47.94 -63.37 -91.39
N SER A 369 -47.22 -64.19 -90.61
CA SER A 369 -46.43 -65.39 -91.02
C SER A 369 -45.65 -65.92 -89.78
N ARG A 370 -45.97 -67.08 -89.18
CA ARG A 370 -45.65 -68.49 -89.49
C ARG A 370 -44.15 -68.83 -89.69
N SER A 371 -43.58 -69.57 -88.73
CA SER A 371 -42.68 -70.77 -88.84
C SER A 371 -41.69 -70.80 -87.65
N ALA A 372 -41.86 -71.63 -86.60
CA ALA A 372 -41.54 -73.07 -86.46
C ALA A 372 -40.03 -73.41 -86.37
N ALA A 373 -39.59 -73.87 -85.17
CA ALA A 373 -38.55 -74.88 -84.87
C ALA A 373 -38.36 -74.91 -83.32
N ALA A 374 -38.79 -75.95 -82.58
CA ALA A 374 -38.20 -77.28 -82.38
C ALA A 374 -37.06 -77.34 -81.33
N ALA A 375 -37.32 -77.94 -80.17
CA ALA A 375 -36.41 -78.73 -79.31
C ALA A 375 -37.24 -79.20 -78.07
N ALA A 376 -37.69 -80.45 -78.04
CA ALA A 376 -37.02 -81.63 -77.49
C ALA A 376 -37.14 -81.71 -75.95
N GLY A 377 -37.87 -82.73 -75.49
CA GLY A 377 -38.18 -83.07 -74.10
C GLY A 377 -39.41 -83.95 -74.04
#